data_AF-A0A5J6FDV8-F1
#
_entry.id   AF-A0A5J6FDV8-F1
#
_cell.length_a   1.000
_cell.length_b   1.000
_cell.length_c   1.000
_cell.angle_alpha   90.00
_cell.angle_beta   90.00
_cell.angle_gamma   90.00
#
_symmetry.space_group_name_H-M   'P 1'
#
loop_
_entity.id
_entity.type
_entity.pdbx_description
1 polymer ?
#
loop_
_entity_poly.entity_id
_entity_poly.type
_entity_poly.pdbx_seq_one_letter_code
_entity_poly.pdbx_strand_id
1 'polypeptide(L)'
;MDPAAGLVFAVGLLALGAVIHYVKNQVAGGKIQRNSVVGIRTRATMSSDGAWQAGHASAVPVLKATFLTAYATGATSLVLGLALSSGDAGNPVAFIVPAAGYAVVLALLIAASLKADAAARAVDRPDG
;
A
#
# COMPACT_ATOMS: atom_id res chain seq x y z
N MET A 1 10.27 23.32 -14.89
CA MET A 1 10.47 21.95 -14.37
C MET A 1 9.90 20.96 -15.38
N ASP A 2 10.48 19.76 -15.53
CA ASP A 2 10.07 18.80 -16.57
C ASP A 2 8.65 18.25 -16.28
N PRO A 3 7.64 18.49 -17.14
CA PRO A 3 6.28 17.95 -16.98
C PRO A 3 6.25 16.42 -16.94
N ALA A 4 7.27 15.73 -17.45
CA ALA A 4 7.40 14.28 -17.35
C ALA A 4 7.50 13.80 -15.90
N ALA A 5 8.07 14.60 -14.98
CA ALA A 5 8.23 14.19 -13.58
C ALA A 5 6.89 13.97 -12.87
N GLY A 6 5.91 14.88 -13.07
CA GLY A 6 4.57 14.74 -12.50
C GLY A 6 3.83 13.51 -13.03
N LEU A 7 4.00 13.23 -14.33
CA LEU A 7 3.44 12.04 -14.97
C LEU A 7 4.05 10.75 -14.42
N VAL A 8 5.37 10.72 -14.21
CA VAL A 8 6.09 9.58 -13.64
C VAL A 8 5.57 9.25 -12.24
N PHE A 9 5.37 10.25 -11.38
CA PHE A 9 4.83 10.03 -10.04
C PHE A 9 3.38 9.51 -10.07
N ALA A 10 2.54 10.04 -10.96
CA ALA A 10 1.17 9.58 -11.12
C ALA A 10 1.11 8.10 -11.57
N VAL A 11 1.88 7.76 -12.61
CA VAL A 11 2.00 6.39 -13.11
C VAL A 11 2.56 5.46 -12.04
N GLY A 12 3.55 5.91 -11.27
CA GLY A 12 4.13 5.16 -10.17
C GLY A 12 3.11 4.84 -9.07
N LEU A 13 2.24 5.80 -8.69
CA LEU A 13 1.16 5.57 -7.72
C LEU A 13 0.12 4.56 -8.25
N LEU A 14 -0.25 4.67 -9.53
CA LEU A 14 -1.18 3.73 -10.15
C LEU A 14 -0.60 2.31 -10.21
N ALA A 15 0.66 2.17 -10.62
CA ALA A 15 1.35 0.89 -10.65
C ALA A 15 1.47 0.28 -9.24
N LEU A 16 1.85 1.09 -8.25
CA LEU A 16 1.92 0.67 -6.85
C LEU A 16 0.55 0.23 -6.33
N GLY A 17 -0.51 0.98 -6.63
CA GLY A 17 -1.89 0.61 -6.31
C GLY A 17 -2.28 -0.74 -6.92
N ALA A 18 -1.92 -1.00 -8.18
CA ALA A 18 -2.19 -2.27 -8.84
C ALA A 18 -1.48 -3.44 -8.17
N VAL A 19 -0.21 -3.28 -7.80
CA VAL A 19 0.55 -4.29 -7.06
C VAL A 19 -0.08 -4.57 -5.70
N ILE A 20 -0.43 -3.53 -4.92
CA ILE A 20 -1.05 -3.71 -3.60
C ILE A 20 -2.42 -4.37 -3.72
N HIS A 21 -3.22 -3.98 -4.72
CA HIS A 21 -4.52 -4.61 -4.99
C HIS A 21 -4.36 -6.09 -5.32
N TYR A 22 -3.40 -6.44 -6.18
CA TYR A 22 -3.09 -7.84 -6.49
C TYR A 22 -2.69 -8.62 -5.23
N VAL A 23 -1.75 -8.09 -4.43
CA VAL A 23 -1.32 -8.72 -3.18
C VAL A 23 -2.49 -8.91 -2.20
N LYS A 24 -3.33 -7.89 -2.02
CA LYS A 24 -4.55 -7.99 -1.20
C LYS A 24 -5.43 -9.14 -1.66
N ASN A 25 -5.63 -9.31 -2.96
CA ASN A 25 -6.48 -10.39 -3.50
C ASN A 25 -5.84 -11.78 -3.29
N GLN A 26 -4.51 -11.89 -3.40
CA GLN A 26 -3.79 -13.13 -3.08
C GLN A 26 -3.91 -13.48 -1.59
N VAL A 27 -3.81 -12.49 -0.70
CA VAL A 27 -4.00 -12.65 0.74
C VAL A 27 -5.44 -13.06 1.07
N ALA A 28 -6.43 -12.33 0.55
CA ALA A 28 -7.85 -12.61 0.81
C ALA A 28 -8.30 -13.97 0.26
N GLY A 29 -7.65 -14.44 -0.81
CA GLY A 29 -7.88 -15.77 -1.37
C GLY A 29 -7.11 -16.90 -0.68
N GLY A 30 -6.34 -16.63 0.39
CA GLY A 30 -5.55 -17.65 1.10
C GLY A 30 -4.43 -18.27 0.26
N LYS A 31 -4.03 -17.63 -0.85
CA LYS A 31 -3.07 -18.19 -1.81
C LYS A 31 -1.61 -18.02 -1.39
N ILE A 32 -1.35 -17.18 -0.39
CA ILE A 32 0.00 -16.95 0.13
C ILE A 32 0.16 -17.79 1.38
N GLN A 33 0.83 -18.95 1.25
CA GLN A 33 1.26 -19.74 2.38
C GLN A 33 2.47 -19.10 3.07
N ARG A 34 2.73 -19.47 4.32
CA ARG A 34 3.90 -18.98 5.07
C ARG A 34 5.17 -19.31 4.31
N ASN A 35 5.94 -18.28 3.97
CA ASN A 35 7.15 -18.40 3.17
C ASN A 35 8.13 -17.25 3.50
N SER A 36 9.39 -17.39 3.09
CA SER A 36 10.45 -16.41 3.35
C SER A 36 10.58 -15.32 2.29
N VAL A 37 9.79 -15.35 1.21
CA VAL A 37 9.98 -14.50 0.01
C VAL A 37 8.91 -13.40 -0.11
N VAL A 38 7.64 -13.72 0.08
CA VAL A 38 6.48 -12.86 -0.21
C VAL A 38 5.52 -12.82 0.98
N GLY A 39 5.15 -11.61 1.43
CA GLY A 39 4.14 -11.36 2.46
C GLY A 39 4.59 -10.37 3.54
N ILE A 40 3.76 -10.15 4.54
CA ILE A 40 4.10 -9.36 5.73
C ILE A 40 4.90 -10.27 6.67
N ARG A 41 6.21 -10.04 6.74
CA ARG A 41 7.16 -10.88 7.48
C ARG A 41 7.62 -10.16 8.74
N THR A 42 6.95 -10.45 9.83
CA THR A 42 7.35 -10.08 11.18
C THR A 42 7.69 -11.34 11.97
N ARG A 43 8.36 -11.18 13.12
CA ARG A 43 8.65 -12.33 13.99
C ARG A 43 7.36 -13.09 14.38
N ALA A 44 6.27 -12.36 14.64
CA ALA A 44 5.01 -12.96 15.03
C ALA A 44 4.28 -13.64 13.85
N THR A 45 4.18 -12.98 12.70
CA THR A 45 3.48 -13.56 11.52
C THR A 45 4.17 -14.82 10.99
N MET A 46 5.46 -15.01 11.29
CA MET A 46 6.22 -16.20 10.88
C MET A 46 6.21 -17.34 11.91
N SER A 47 5.65 -17.15 13.12
CA SER A 47 5.77 -18.14 14.21
C SER A 47 4.98 -19.43 13.93
N SER A 48 3.80 -19.32 13.33
CA SER A 48 2.95 -20.46 12.98
C SER A 48 2.10 -20.14 11.74
N ASP A 49 1.52 -21.18 11.13
CA ASP A 49 0.60 -20.98 10.00
C ASP A 49 -0.69 -20.26 10.43
N GLY A 50 -1.14 -20.47 11.67
CA GLY A 50 -2.27 -19.73 12.26
C GLY A 50 -1.94 -18.25 12.43
N ALA A 51 -0.77 -17.92 12.98
CA ALA A 51 -0.29 -16.54 13.13
C ALA A 51 -0.10 -15.85 11.77
N TRP A 52 0.39 -16.58 10.76
CA TRP A 52 0.50 -16.11 9.38
C TRP A 52 -0.87 -15.73 8.82
N GLN A 53 -1.84 -16.64 8.89
CA GLN A 53 -3.19 -16.43 8.37
C GLN A 53 -3.91 -15.30 9.09
N ALA A 54 -3.87 -15.26 10.43
CA ALA A 54 -4.49 -14.22 11.22
C ALA A 54 -3.90 -12.84 10.94
N GLY A 55 -2.58 -12.74 10.85
CA GLY A 55 -1.89 -11.48 10.52
C GLY A 55 -2.26 -10.97 9.12
N HIS A 56 -2.26 -11.86 8.13
CA HIS A 56 -2.62 -11.48 6.75
C HIS A 56 -4.10 -11.14 6.60
N ALA A 57 -5.00 -11.87 7.25
CA ALA A 57 -6.43 -11.58 7.26
C ALA A 57 -6.73 -10.22 7.90
N SER A 58 -6.07 -9.87 9.01
CA SER A 58 -6.26 -8.60 9.70
C SER A 58 -5.76 -7.39 8.90
N ALA A 59 -4.78 -7.60 8.02
CA ALA A 59 -4.23 -6.57 7.14
C ALA A 59 -5.11 -6.26 5.92
N VAL A 60 -6.02 -7.15 5.50
CA VAL A 60 -6.85 -6.98 4.29
C VAL A 60 -7.60 -5.65 4.22
N PRO A 61 -8.28 -5.17 5.29
CA PRO A 61 -8.99 -3.89 5.24
C PRO A 61 -8.04 -2.69 5.02
N VAL A 62 -6.84 -2.74 5.62
CA VAL A 62 -5.85 -1.68 5.47
C VAL A 62 -5.24 -1.71 4.06
N LEU A 63 -4.92 -2.89 3.54
CA LEU A 63 -4.45 -3.04 2.15
C LEU A 63 -5.51 -2.56 1.15
N LYS A 64 -6.81 -2.79 1.43
CA LYS A 64 -7.91 -2.25 0.62
C LYS A 64 -7.90 -0.72 0.61
N ALA A 65 -7.80 -0.10 1.79
CA ALA A 65 -7.68 1.36 1.88
C ALA A 65 -6.43 1.85 1.15
N THR A 66 -5.30 1.14 1.28
CA THR A 66 -4.03 1.53 0.66
C THR A 66 -4.11 1.60 -0.86
N PHE A 67 -4.61 0.56 -1.53
CA PHE A 67 -4.67 0.59 -3.00
C PHE A 67 -5.69 1.60 -3.52
N LEU A 68 -6.81 1.79 -2.80
CA LEU A 68 -7.82 2.80 -3.17
C LEU A 68 -7.23 4.21 -3.05
N THR A 69 -6.46 4.50 -1.99
CA THR A 69 -5.72 5.75 -1.86
C THR A 69 -4.72 5.93 -3.00
N ALA A 70 -3.93 4.89 -3.31
CA ALA A 70 -2.95 4.94 -4.39
C ALA A 70 -3.62 5.25 -5.76
N TYR A 71 -4.77 4.63 -6.05
CA TYR A 71 -5.55 4.93 -7.26
C TYR A 71 -6.14 6.33 -7.25
N ALA A 72 -6.77 6.74 -6.15
CA ALA A 72 -7.39 8.07 -6.04
C ALA A 72 -6.34 9.18 -6.21
N THR A 73 -5.22 9.08 -5.49
CA THR A 73 -4.15 10.08 -5.59
C THR A 73 -3.43 9.98 -6.94
N GLY A 74 -3.15 8.78 -7.45
CA GLY A 74 -2.54 8.61 -8.78
C GLY A 74 -3.38 9.20 -9.91
N ALA A 75 -4.69 8.95 -9.91
CA ALA A 75 -5.62 9.54 -10.88
C ALA A 75 -5.69 11.07 -10.73
N THR A 76 -5.76 11.57 -9.50
CA THR A 76 -5.74 13.02 -9.23
C THR A 76 -4.46 13.68 -9.72
N SER A 77 -3.30 13.08 -9.44
CA SER A 77 -1.99 13.55 -9.91
C SER A 77 -1.88 13.52 -11.44
N LEU A 78 -2.46 12.52 -12.10
CA LEU A 78 -2.47 12.44 -13.56
C LEU A 78 -3.30 13.59 -14.17
N VAL A 79 -4.52 13.81 -13.65
CA VAL A 79 -5.40 14.90 -14.10
C VAL A 79 -4.74 16.26 -13.88
N LEU A 80 -4.16 16.49 -12.69
CA LEU A 80 -3.43 17.72 -12.40
C LEU A 80 -2.21 17.91 -13.31
N GLY A 81 -1.43 16.85 -13.55
CA GLY A 81 -0.28 16.88 -14.44
C GLY A 81 -0.65 17.26 -15.86
N LEU A 82 -1.73 16.69 -16.40
CA LEU A 82 -2.24 17.01 -17.74
C LEU A 82 -2.84 18.43 -17.80
N ALA A 83 -3.66 18.83 -16.83
CA ALA A 83 -4.28 20.16 -16.80
C ALA A 83 -3.27 21.29 -16.64
N LEU A 84 -2.18 21.05 -15.90
CA LEU A 84 -1.12 22.02 -15.67
C LEU A 84 -0.03 21.98 -16.77
N SER A 85 -0.02 20.97 -17.64
CA SER A 85 0.94 20.87 -18.76
C SER A 85 0.75 21.95 -19.83
N SER A 86 -0.42 22.59 -19.87
CA SER A 86 -0.72 23.74 -20.74
C SER A 86 -0.46 25.11 -20.09
N GLY A 87 -0.03 25.14 -18.82
CA GLY A 87 0.28 26.36 -18.06
C GLY A 87 1.77 26.47 -17.73
N ASP A 88 2.19 27.66 -17.32
CA ASP A 88 3.60 27.99 -17.07
C ASP A 88 4.24 27.00 -16.08
N ALA A 89 5.40 26.47 -16.46
CA ALA A 89 6.03 25.26 -15.92
C ALA A 89 6.62 25.44 -14.51
N GLY A 90 5.77 25.62 -13.50
CA GLY A 90 6.23 25.87 -12.13
C GLY A 90 5.23 25.64 -11.01
N ASN A 91 4.07 25.01 -11.24
CA ASN A 91 3.09 24.85 -10.17
C ASN A 91 3.50 23.77 -9.15
N PRO A 92 3.88 24.13 -7.90
CA PRO A 92 4.33 23.18 -6.88
C PRO A 92 3.26 22.14 -6.51
N VAL A 93 1.97 22.43 -6.79
CA VAL A 93 0.86 21.51 -6.56
C VAL A 93 1.04 20.19 -7.32
N ALA A 94 1.64 20.22 -8.52
CA ALA A 94 1.89 19.01 -9.32
C ALA A 94 2.84 18.01 -8.63
N PHE A 95 3.63 18.45 -7.64
CA PHE A 95 4.55 17.61 -6.87
C PHE A 95 4.04 17.31 -5.45
N ILE A 96 3.42 18.28 -4.80
CA ILE A 96 2.93 18.13 -3.42
C ILE A 96 1.86 17.04 -3.34
N VAL A 97 0.93 16.99 -4.30
CA VAL A 97 -0.16 16.01 -4.32
C VAL A 97 0.35 14.57 -4.44
N PRO A 98 1.17 14.20 -5.45
CA PRO A 98 1.69 12.84 -5.52
C PRO A 98 2.61 12.50 -4.34
N ALA A 99 3.44 13.43 -3.87
CA ALA A 99 4.30 13.20 -2.71
C ALA A 99 3.50 12.89 -1.43
N ALA A 100 2.43 13.64 -1.17
CA ALA A 100 1.51 13.35 -0.08
C ALA A 100 0.83 11.98 -0.26
N GLY A 101 0.44 11.64 -1.50
CA GLY A 101 -0.09 10.32 -1.83
C GLY A 101 0.84 9.19 -1.44
N TYR A 102 2.11 9.28 -1.83
CA TYR A 102 3.13 8.30 -1.43
C TYR A 102 3.31 8.21 0.08
N ALA A 103 3.36 9.35 0.78
CA ALA A 103 3.48 9.37 2.23
C ALA A 103 2.31 8.65 2.92
N VAL A 104 1.07 8.89 2.47
CA VAL A 104 -0.11 8.21 3.01
C VAL A 104 -0.09 6.71 2.68
N VAL A 105 0.27 6.33 1.45
CA VAL A 105 0.42 4.91 1.07
C VAL A 105 1.44 4.21 1.95
N LEU A 106 2.62 4.82 2.19
CA LEU A 106 3.64 4.28 3.08
C LEU A 106 3.13 4.14 4.53
N ALA A 107 2.45 5.15 5.05
CA ALA A 107 1.87 5.11 6.40
C ALA A 107 0.84 3.97 6.54
N LEU A 108 0.00 3.75 5.52
CA LEU A 108 -0.97 2.66 5.50
C LEU A 108 -0.30 1.28 5.40
N LEU A 109 0.79 1.13 4.64
CA LEU A 109 1.56 -0.12 4.59
C LEU A 109 2.23 -0.44 5.93
N ILE A 110 2.74 0.58 6.62
CA ILE A 110 3.26 0.45 7.99
C ILE A 110 2.12 0.01 8.92
N ALA A 111 0.96 0.67 8.87
CA ALA A 111 -0.20 0.31 9.68
C ALA A 111 -0.69 -1.12 9.41
N ALA A 112 -0.70 -1.56 8.15
CA ALA A 112 -1.03 -2.94 7.78
C ALA A 112 -0.03 -3.93 8.42
N SER A 113 1.26 -3.60 8.41
CA SER A 113 2.32 -4.42 9.00
C SER A 113 2.19 -4.52 10.52
N LEU A 114 1.92 -3.40 11.20
CA LEU A 114 1.69 -3.35 12.64
C LEU A 114 0.44 -4.14 13.05
N LYS A 115 -0.65 -4.00 12.28
CA LYS A 115 -1.90 -4.73 12.52
C LYS A 115 -1.73 -6.23 12.32
N ALA A 116 -0.98 -6.64 11.31
CA ALA A 116 -0.64 -8.03 11.07
C ALA A 116 0.19 -8.62 12.22
N ASP A 117 1.21 -7.90 12.69
CA ASP A 117 2.04 -8.33 13.83
C ASP A 117 1.20 -8.50 15.11
N ALA A 118 0.35 -7.52 15.41
CA ALA A 118 -0.51 -7.57 16.58
C ALA A 118 -1.49 -8.75 16.55
N ALA A 119 -2.13 -8.99 15.40
CA ALA A 119 -3.04 -10.12 15.23
C ALA A 119 -2.31 -11.47 15.33
N ALA A 120 -1.11 -11.58 14.76
CA ALA A 120 -0.29 -12.77 14.86
C ALA A 120 0.11 -13.09 16.31
N ARG A 121 0.51 -12.08 17.09
CA ARG A 121 0.81 -12.25 18.52
C ARG A 121 -0.39 -12.68 19.36
N ALA A 122 -1.60 -12.29 18.97
CA ALA A 122 -2.80 -12.66 19.69
C ALA A 122 -3.09 -14.17 19.57
N VAL A 123 -2.69 -14.80 18.45
CA VAL A 123 -2.82 -16.25 18.25
C VAL A 123 -1.76 -17.04 19.04
N ASP A 124 -0.58 -16.46 19.23
CA ASP A 124 0.54 -17.11 19.94
C ASP A 124 0.48 -16.99 21.46
N ARG A 125 -0.42 -16.16 22.02
CA ARG A 125 -0.65 -16.15 23.46
C ARG A 125 -1.57 -17.32 23.79
N PRO A 126 -1.11 -18.34 24.52
CA PRO A 126 -2.03 -19.25 25.17
C PRO A 126 -2.86 -18.42 26.13
N ASP A 127 -4.17 -18.61 26.13
CA ASP A 127 -5.07 -17.99 27.11
C ASP A 127 -4.45 -18.18 28.52
N GLY A 128 -4.19 -17.08 29.22
CA GLY A 128 -3.54 -17.07 30.53
C GLY A 128 -4.40 -17.70 31.62
#